data_AF-A0A1Y4UR41-F1
#
_entry.id   AF-A0A1Y4UR41-F1
#
_cell.length_a   1.000
_cell.length_b   1.000
_cell.length_c   1.000
_cell.angle_alpha   90.00
_cell.angle_beta   90.00
_cell.angle_gamma   90.00
#
_symmetry.space_group_name_H-M   'P 1'
#
loop_
_entity.id
_entity.type
_entity.pdbx_description
1 polymer ?
#
loop_
_entity_poly.entity_id
_entity_poly.type
_entity_poly.pdbx_seq_one_letter_code
_entity_poly.pdbx_strand_id
1 'polypeptide(L)'
;MTHFRYYTLPRIRWALSILLLCLGLLSVWVALDTPLPSSAAACERLNREHYVIDNTILASGPIQYQEIRGDYVPKNTWWFVGRQGDTVQFYTLDQLAGFLWRPADTLPFWQLDLTQLEDPIYCNLFGSWPGFDLAFEATPVVICTDPRVVRVEAQLISLGASERADPQAAIDSHGVSPTFTQVADGVWAAPSTLAPGPSDDSVAIWLAWCQGYDADGNLICQDSPTS
;
A
#
# COMPACT_ATOMS: atom_id res chain seq x y z
N MET A 1 4.13 -61.86 -26.16
CA MET A 1 4.57 -60.61 -25.47
C MET A 1 4.43 -59.36 -26.37
N THR A 2 3.28 -59.18 -27.04
CA THR A 2 3.05 -58.08 -28.00
C THR A 2 1.93 -57.14 -27.56
N HIS A 3 0.98 -57.63 -26.75
CA HIS A 3 -0.12 -56.83 -26.20
C HIS A 3 0.31 -55.82 -25.11
N PHE A 4 1.44 -56.04 -24.45
CA PHE A 4 1.92 -55.15 -23.38
C PHE A 4 2.35 -53.78 -23.92
N ARG A 5 2.95 -53.72 -25.12
CA ARG A 5 3.53 -52.51 -25.72
C ARG A 5 2.51 -51.55 -26.32
N TYR A 6 1.36 -52.04 -26.79
CA TYR A 6 0.35 -51.21 -27.47
C TYR A 6 -0.46 -50.32 -26.53
N TYR A 7 -0.63 -50.72 -25.26
CA TYR A 7 -1.38 -49.94 -24.27
C TYR A 7 -0.50 -49.12 -23.31
N THR A 8 0.74 -49.53 -23.05
CA THR A 8 1.64 -48.82 -22.12
C THR A 8 2.32 -47.62 -22.75
N LEU A 9 2.78 -47.71 -24.01
CA LEU A 9 3.51 -46.62 -24.67
C LEU A 9 2.67 -45.33 -24.81
N PRO A 10 1.38 -45.40 -25.20
CA PRO A 10 0.52 -44.20 -25.25
C PRO A 10 0.29 -43.62 -23.85
N ARG A 11 0.07 -44.46 -22.83
CA ARG A 11 -0.14 -44.01 -21.44
C ARG A 11 1.09 -43.31 -20.86
N ILE A 12 2.29 -43.83 -21.14
CA ILE A 12 3.56 -43.21 -20.74
C ILE A 12 3.71 -41.84 -21.42
N ARG A 13 3.38 -41.74 -22.71
CA ARG A 13 3.38 -40.45 -23.42
C ARG A 13 2.42 -39.44 -22.80
N TRP A 14 1.18 -39.84 -22.52
CA TRP A 14 0.21 -38.98 -21.83
C TRP A 14 0.71 -38.53 -20.46
N ALA A 15 1.24 -39.45 -19.65
CA ALA A 15 1.80 -39.12 -18.35
C ALA A 15 2.96 -38.12 -18.45
N LEU A 16 3.88 -38.32 -19.40
CA LEU A 16 4.99 -37.39 -19.64
C LEU A 16 4.49 -36.02 -20.13
N SER A 17 3.49 -35.98 -21.01
CA SER A 17 2.90 -34.71 -21.46
C SER A 17 2.22 -33.96 -20.33
N ILE A 18 1.50 -34.65 -19.44
CA ILE A 18 0.89 -34.06 -18.25
C ILE A 18 1.99 -33.52 -17.32
N LEU A 19 3.05 -34.30 -17.07
CA LEU A 19 4.16 -33.86 -16.23
C LEU A 19 4.86 -32.63 -16.80
N LEU A 20 5.12 -32.60 -18.12
CA LEU A 20 5.71 -31.45 -18.79
C LEU A 20 4.80 -30.22 -18.70
N LEU A 21 3.48 -30.40 -18.84
CA LEU A 21 2.51 -29.31 -18.66
C LEU A 21 2.50 -28.79 -17.22
N CYS A 22 2.45 -29.68 -16.22
CA CYS A 22 2.50 -29.32 -14.81
C CYS A 22 3.80 -28.58 -14.47
N LEU A 23 4.94 -29.06 -15.00
CA LEU A 23 6.23 -28.40 -14.82
C LEU A 23 6.24 -27.01 -15.46
N GLY A 24 5.71 -26.88 -16.68
CA GLY A 24 5.58 -25.59 -17.35
C GLY A 24 4.69 -24.60 -16.58
N LEU A 25 3.53 -25.04 -16.10
CA LEU A 25 2.64 -24.23 -15.27
C LEU A 25 3.31 -23.83 -13.95
N LEU A 26 4.04 -24.74 -13.31
CA LEU A 26 4.79 -24.45 -12.09
C LEU A 26 5.90 -23.42 -12.37
N SER A 27 6.64 -23.56 -13.48
CA SER A 27 7.67 -22.59 -13.87
C SER A 27 7.07 -21.20 -14.12
N VAL A 28 5.93 -21.11 -14.80
CA VAL A 28 5.22 -19.84 -15.01
C VAL A 28 4.75 -19.25 -13.67
N TRP A 29 4.19 -20.08 -12.79
CA TRP A 29 3.73 -19.65 -11.48
C TRP A 29 4.88 -19.10 -10.62
N VAL A 30 6.04 -19.75 -10.62
CA VAL A 30 7.24 -19.25 -9.93
C VAL A 30 7.77 -17.98 -10.58
N ALA A 31 7.80 -17.91 -11.91
CA ALA A 31 8.27 -16.73 -12.64
C ALA A 31 7.40 -15.48 -12.45
N LEU A 32 6.15 -15.64 -12.01
CA LEU A 32 5.23 -14.56 -11.67
C LEU A 32 5.23 -14.20 -10.17
N ASP A 33 6.27 -14.60 -9.44
CA ASP A 33 6.39 -14.47 -7.98
C ASP A 33 5.24 -15.12 -7.21
N THR A 34 4.86 -16.33 -7.63
CA THR A 34 3.91 -17.19 -6.90
C THR A 34 2.56 -16.50 -6.67
N PRO A 35 1.87 -16.08 -7.74
CA PRO A 35 0.65 -15.31 -7.63
C PRO A 35 -0.49 -16.12 -7.04
N LEU A 36 -1.43 -15.43 -6.42
CA LEU A 36 -2.54 -15.97 -5.65
C LEU A 36 -3.88 -15.60 -6.29
N PRO A 37 -4.92 -16.43 -6.13
CA PRO A 37 -6.18 -16.27 -6.84
C PRO A 37 -7.07 -15.12 -6.31
N SER A 38 -6.68 -14.47 -5.22
CA SER A 38 -7.40 -13.34 -4.64
C SER A 38 -6.48 -12.44 -3.83
N SER A 39 -6.87 -11.18 -3.66
CA SER A 39 -6.18 -10.23 -2.77
C SER A 39 -6.19 -10.73 -1.33
N ALA A 40 -7.30 -11.30 -0.86
CA ALA A 40 -7.41 -11.89 0.48
C ALA A 40 -6.38 -13.02 0.69
N ALA A 41 -6.17 -13.89 -0.30
CA ALA A 41 -5.16 -14.94 -0.20
C ALA A 41 -3.74 -14.35 -0.16
N ALA A 42 -3.48 -13.26 -0.89
CA ALA A 42 -2.20 -12.55 -0.87
C ALA A 42 -1.96 -11.84 0.47
N CYS A 43 -2.94 -11.14 1.03
CA CYS A 43 -2.85 -10.58 2.38
C CYS A 43 -2.63 -11.67 3.42
N GLU A 44 -3.32 -12.81 3.32
CA GLU A 44 -3.18 -13.93 4.25
C GLU A 44 -1.80 -14.61 4.15
N ARG A 45 -1.21 -14.64 2.95
CA ARG A 45 0.19 -15.05 2.80
C ARG A 45 1.13 -14.08 3.52
N LEU A 46 0.98 -12.76 3.29
CA LEU A 46 1.82 -11.75 3.94
C LEU A 46 1.66 -11.79 5.46
N ASN A 47 0.44 -12.00 5.97
CA ASN A 47 0.20 -12.19 7.39
C ASN A 47 0.98 -13.37 7.96
N ARG A 48 0.93 -14.53 7.30
CA ARG A 48 1.67 -15.72 7.73
C ARG A 48 3.19 -15.51 7.68
N GLU A 49 3.69 -14.80 6.68
CA GLU A 49 5.12 -14.46 6.57
C GLU A 49 5.58 -13.51 7.71
N HIS A 50 4.66 -12.71 8.26
CA HIS A 50 4.93 -11.72 9.31
C HIS A 50 4.32 -12.08 10.67
N TYR A 51 3.89 -13.33 10.87
CA TYR A 51 3.29 -13.84 12.12
C TYR A 51 2.04 -13.08 12.60
N VAL A 52 1.29 -12.46 11.69
CA VAL A 52 0.01 -11.83 11.96
C VAL A 52 -1.08 -12.92 11.91
N ILE A 53 -1.97 -12.92 12.91
CA ILE A 53 -3.07 -13.89 13.04
C ILE A 53 -4.40 -13.15 13.21
N ASP A 54 -5.50 -13.74 12.75
CA ASP A 54 -6.87 -13.20 12.93
C ASP A 54 -7.06 -11.74 12.46
N ASN A 55 -6.28 -11.31 11.47
CA ASN A 55 -6.39 -9.97 10.90
C ASN A 55 -7.66 -9.82 10.06
N THR A 56 -8.33 -8.67 10.19
CA THR A 56 -9.48 -8.29 9.38
C THR A 56 -9.11 -7.15 8.44
N ILE A 57 -9.35 -7.31 7.13
CA ILE A 57 -9.21 -6.21 6.17
C ILE A 57 -10.32 -5.20 6.40
N LEU A 58 -9.96 -3.96 6.73
CA LEU A 58 -10.87 -2.84 6.98
C LEU A 58 -11.27 -2.13 5.69
N ALA A 59 -10.28 -1.82 4.86
CA ALA A 59 -10.46 -1.03 3.65
C ALA A 59 -9.42 -1.40 2.59
N SER A 60 -9.74 -1.09 1.33
CA SER A 60 -8.82 -1.26 0.21
C SER A 60 -9.18 -0.33 -0.93
N GLY A 61 -8.21 0.00 -1.77
CA GLY A 61 -8.45 0.79 -2.97
C GLY A 61 -7.29 0.72 -3.96
N PRO A 62 -7.52 1.16 -5.20
CA PRO A 62 -6.46 1.22 -6.20
C PRO A 62 -5.50 2.38 -5.88
N ILE A 63 -4.23 2.21 -6.24
CA ILE A 63 -3.24 3.28 -6.30
C ILE A 63 -3.19 3.76 -7.75
N GLN A 64 -3.54 5.03 -7.97
CA GLN A 64 -3.64 5.61 -9.31
C GLN A 64 -2.85 6.91 -9.36
N TYR A 65 -1.60 6.84 -9.85
CA TYR A 65 -0.78 8.02 -10.09
C TYR A 65 -1.45 8.93 -11.14
N GLN A 66 -1.59 10.21 -10.81
CA GLN A 66 -2.24 11.24 -11.61
C GLN A 66 -1.21 12.07 -12.39
N GLU A 67 -0.13 12.46 -11.73
CA GLU A 67 0.87 13.40 -12.24
C GLU A 67 2.09 12.67 -12.77
N ILE A 68 2.64 11.71 -12.02
CA ILE A 68 3.77 10.90 -12.45
C ILE A 68 3.30 9.86 -13.47
N ARG A 69 3.83 9.96 -14.69
CA ARG A 69 3.45 9.09 -15.81
C ARG A 69 4.69 8.49 -16.47
N GLY A 70 4.54 7.24 -16.92
CA GLY A 70 5.56 6.52 -17.66
C GLY A 70 5.34 5.01 -17.57
N ASP A 71 6.08 4.26 -18.38
CA ASP A 71 6.02 2.79 -18.33
C ASP A 71 6.72 2.20 -17.11
N TYR A 72 7.57 2.98 -16.45
CA TYR A 72 8.24 2.61 -15.20
C TYR A 72 7.36 2.83 -13.96
N VAL A 73 6.25 3.55 -14.08
CA VAL A 73 5.32 3.81 -12.98
C VAL A 73 4.51 2.54 -12.72
N PRO A 74 4.41 2.07 -11.46
CA PRO A 74 3.61 0.89 -11.13
C PRO A 74 2.16 1.05 -11.62
N LYS A 75 1.64 -0.01 -12.24
CA LYS A 75 0.26 -0.07 -12.77
C LYS A 75 -0.46 -1.23 -12.09
N ASN A 76 -1.77 -1.08 -11.90
CA ASN A 76 -2.63 -2.07 -11.26
C ASN A 76 -2.20 -2.41 -9.82
N THR A 77 -1.62 -1.45 -9.11
CA THR A 77 -1.25 -1.61 -7.70
C THR A 77 -2.41 -1.17 -6.82
N TRP A 78 -2.56 -1.82 -5.66
CA TRP A 78 -3.65 -1.63 -4.71
C TRP A 78 -3.10 -1.53 -3.29
N TRP A 79 -3.73 -0.67 -2.49
CA TRP A 79 -3.50 -0.59 -1.07
C TRP A 79 -4.59 -1.34 -0.30
N PHE A 80 -4.21 -1.92 0.82
CA PHE A 80 -5.12 -2.54 1.78
C PHE A 80 -4.72 -2.14 3.19
N VAL A 81 -5.73 -1.96 4.05
CA VAL A 81 -5.55 -1.73 5.47
C VAL A 81 -6.22 -2.88 6.21
N GLY A 82 -5.45 -3.58 7.03
CA GLY A 82 -5.90 -4.61 7.96
C GLY A 82 -5.80 -4.14 9.40
N ARG A 83 -6.50 -4.83 10.29
CA ARG A 83 -6.42 -4.62 11.73
C ARG A 83 -6.42 -5.92 12.49
N GLN A 84 -5.54 -5.98 13.48
CA GLN A 84 -5.42 -7.02 14.49
C GLN A 84 -5.30 -6.35 15.86
N GLY A 85 -6.42 -6.20 16.58
CA GLY A 85 -6.43 -5.49 17.86
C GLY A 85 -6.01 -4.02 17.69
N ASP A 86 -4.94 -3.63 18.37
CA ASP A 86 -4.33 -2.29 18.28
C ASP A 86 -3.20 -2.19 17.24
N THR A 87 -2.94 -3.26 16.49
CA THR A 87 -2.00 -3.23 15.38
C THR A 87 -2.74 -3.07 14.06
N VAL A 88 -2.28 -2.16 13.23
CA VAL A 88 -2.74 -1.93 11.87
C VAL A 88 -1.72 -2.52 10.90
N GLN A 89 -2.19 -3.23 9.89
CA GLN A 89 -1.37 -3.76 8.81
C GLN A 89 -1.64 -2.99 7.52
N PHE A 90 -0.58 -2.62 6.83
CA PHE A 90 -0.64 -1.95 5.54
C PHE A 90 -0.07 -2.90 4.49
N TYR A 91 -0.84 -3.15 3.43
CA TYR A 91 -0.43 -4.03 2.35
C TYR A 91 -0.44 -3.28 1.03
N THR A 92 0.58 -3.54 0.22
CA THR A 92 0.65 -3.09 -1.17
C THR A 92 0.72 -4.32 -2.07
N LEU A 93 -0.29 -4.50 -2.91
CA LEU A 93 -0.38 -5.65 -3.82
C LEU A 93 -0.44 -5.20 -5.28
N ASP A 94 0.13 -6.00 -6.16
CA ASP A 94 -0.09 -5.89 -7.60
C ASP A 94 -1.20 -6.83 -8.05
N GLN A 95 -2.12 -6.31 -8.86
CA GLN A 95 -3.07 -7.10 -9.61
C GLN A 95 -2.46 -7.44 -10.98
N LEU A 96 -2.17 -8.72 -11.18
CA LEU A 96 -1.72 -9.26 -12.45
C LEU A 96 -2.91 -9.44 -13.41
N ALA A 97 -2.61 -9.75 -14.68
CA ALA A 97 -3.62 -10.01 -15.69
C ALA A 97 -4.68 -11.02 -15.20
N GLY A 98 -5.96 -10.63 -15.29
CA GLY A 98 -7.08 -11.43 -14.83
C GLY A 98 -7.39 -11.21 -13.34
N PHE A 99 -7.35 -12.29 -12.56
CA PHE A 99 -7.75 -12.33 -11.14
C PHE A 99 -6.58 -12.65 -10.20
N LEU A 100 -5.36 -12.67 -10.71
CA LEU A 100 -4.17 -13.06 -9.97
C LEU A 100 -3.57 -11.87 -9.22
N TRP A 101 -3.13 -12.11 -7.99
CA TRP A 101 -2.58 -11.11 -7.08
C TRP A 101 -1.22 -11.53 -6.58
N ARG A 102 -0.33 -10.57 -6.38
CA ARG A 102 0.95 -10.80 -5.71
C ARG A 102 1.31 -9.62 -4.81
N PRO A 103 2.20 -9.81 -3.82
CA PRO A 103 2.83 -8.69 -3.13
C PRO A 103 3.51 -7.74 -4.13
N ALA A 104 3.42 -6.43 -3.89
CA ALA A 104 4.17 -5.46 -4.69
C ALA A 104 5.67 -5.57 -4.43
N ASP A 105 6.49 -5.19 -5.43
CA ASP A 105 7.95 -5.33 -5.35
C ASP A 105 8.58 -4.40 -4.29
N THR A 106 7.91 -3.28 -3.98
CA THR A 106 8.40 -2.27 -3.02
C THR A 106 7.43 -2.16 -1.84
N LEU A 107 7.95 -2.36 -0.63
CA LEU A 107 7.20 -2.27 0.64
C LEU A 107 5.82 -2.94 0.58
N PRO A 108 5.75 -4.26 0.30
CA PRO A 108 4.48 -4.97 0.19
C PRO A 108 3.72 -5.07 1.52
N PHE A 109 4.42 -4.91 2.64
CA PHE A 109 3.87 -5.06 3.97
C PHE A 109 4.59 -4.15 4.97
N TRP A 110 3.81 -3.52 5.84
CA TRP A 110 4.26 -2.76 7.01
C TRP A 110 3.19 -2.86 8.10
N GLN A 111 3.59 -2.71 9.36
CA GLN A 111 2.67 -2.75 10.50
C GLN A 111 2.94 -1.59 11.46
N LEU A 112 1.87 -1.05 12.02
CA LEU A 112 1.91 0.00 13.01
C LEU A 112 1.20 -0.45 14.26
N ASP A 113 1.90 -0.40 15.39
CA ASP A 113 1.31 -0.56 16.71
C ASP A 113 0.76 0.78 17.18
N LEU A 114 -0.57 0.91 17.21
CA LEU A 114 -1.25 2.15 17.57
C LEU A 114 -1.00 2.55 19.03
N THR A 115 -0.58 1.63 19.89
CA THR A 115 -0.25 1.93 21.29
C THR A 115 1.03 2.73 21.43
N GLN A 116 1.84 2.79 20.38
CA GLN A 116 3.09 3.57 20.32
C GLN A 116 2.87 4.99 19.81
N LEU A 117 1.68 5.31 19.31
CA LEU A 117 1.35 6.66 18.89
C LEU A 117 0.93 7.51 20.08
N GLU A 118 1.38 8.76 20.12
CA GLU A 118 0.91 9.74 21.11
C GLU A 118 -0.56 10.12 20.87
N ASP A 119 -0.95 10.18 19.59
CA ASP A 119 -2.29 10.53 19.15
C ASP A 119 -2.96 9.37 18.39
N PRO A 120 -4.30 9.22 18.45
CA PRO A 120 -5.04 8.11 17.85
C PRO A 120 -5.18 8.23 16.33
N ILE A 121 -4.31 8.98 15.63
CA ILE A 121 -4.38 9.25 14.20
C ILE A 121 -3.02 9.04 13.53
N TYR A 122 -3.03 8.46 12.33
CA TYR A 122 -1.84 8.24 11.53
C TYR A 122 -2.16 8.26 10.03
N CYS A 123 -1.25 8.80 9.22
CA CYS A 123 -1.35 8.78 7.76
C CYS A 123 -0.26 7.88 7.15
N ASN A 124 -0.67 6.83 6.43
CA ASN A 124 0.23 6.05 5.59
C ASN A 124 0.22 6.54 4.14
N LEU A 125 1.38 6.52 3.49
CA LEU A 125 1.57 7.00 2.12
C LEU A 125 1.83 5.81 1.19
N PHE A 126 0.76 5.32 0.56
CA PHE A 126 0.83 4.14 -0.30
C PHE A 126 1.30 4.45 -1.72
N GLY A 127 2.14 3.56 -2.26
CA GLY A 127 2.68 3.73 -3.61
C GLY A 127 3.52 4.99 -3.72
N SER A 128 4.34 5.24 -2.70
CA SER A 128 5.29 6.35 -2.74
C SER A 128 6.21 6.21 -3.94
N TRP A 129 6.13 7.17 -4.86
CA TRP A 129 6.96 7.18 -6.05
C TRP A 129 7.63 8.55 -6.28
N PRO A 130 8.94 8.59 -6.52
CA PRO A 130 9.65 9.84 -6.75
C PRO A 130 9.30 10.43 -8.12
N GLY A 131 9.04 11.74 -8.12
CA GLY A 131 8.98 12.57 -9.31
C GLY A 131 10.33 13.22 -9.62
N PHE A 132 10.30 14.21 -10.51
CA PHE A 132 11.44 15.12 -10.69
C PHE A 132 11.53 16.12 -9.54
N ASP A 133 12.68 16.77 -9.39
CA ASP A 133 12.90 17.87 -8.43
C ASP A 133 12.52 17.53 -6.98
N LEU A 134 12.84 16.30 -6.55
CA LEU A 134 12.54 15.78 -5.19
C LEU A 134 11.05 15.78 -4.83
N ALA A 135 10.15 15.90 -5.81
CA ALA A 135 8.72 15.71 -5.61
C ALA A 135 8.39 14.24 -5.40
N PHE A 136 7.26 13.97 -4.74
CA PHE A 136 6.78 12.61 -4.51
C PHE A 136 5.26 12.51 -4.68
N GLU A 137 4.78 11.42 -5.28
CA GLU A 137 3.36 11.15 -5.44
C GLU A 137 2.94 9.85 -4.77
N ALA A 138 1.85 9.89 -3.98
CA ALA A 138 1.29 8.73 -3.28
C ALA A 138 -0.20 8.92 -3.03
N THR A 139 -0.84 7.79 -2.73
CA THR A 139 -2.20 7.72 -2.19
C THR A 139 -2.14 7.76 -0.66
N PRO A 140 -2.55 8.89 -0.03
CA PRO A 140 -2.58 8.98 1.43
C PRO A 140 -3.81 8.26 2.00
N VAL A 141 -3.59 7.48 3.05
CA VAL A 141 -4.65 6.79 3.79
C VAL A 141 -4.48 7.10 5.27
N VAL A 142 -5.45 7.80 5.83
CA VAL A 142 -5.51 8.18 7.24
C VAL A 142 -6.33 7.16 8.00
N ILE A 143 -5.83 6.78 9.18
CA ILE A 143 -6.48 5.87 10.11
C ILE A 143 -6.61 6.62 11.43
N CYS A 144 -7.82 6.61 11.99
CA CYS A 144 -8.08 7.14 13.31
C CYS A 144 -8.90 6.16 14.16
N THR A 145 -8.49 5.96 15.40
CA THR A 145 -9.21 5.10 16.36
C THR A 145 -10.16 5.85 17.28
N ASP A 146 -10.12 7.18 17.31
CA ASP A 146 -11.08 7.98 18.08
C ASP A 146 -12.42 8.03 17.33
N PRO A 147 -13.50 7.43 17.87
CA PRO A 147 -14.79 7.36 17.19
C PRO A 147 -15.50 8.72 17.08
N ARG A 148 -14.98 9.76 17.75
CA ARG A 148 -15.52 11.12 17.64
C ARG A 148 -15.08 11.81 16.35
N VAL A 149 -14.01 11.32 15.72
CA VAL A 149 -13.50 11.89 14.47
C VAL A 149 -14.41 11.49 13.31
N VAL A 150 -14.98 12.49 12.64
CA VAL A 150 -15.84 12.30 11.45
C VAL A 150 -15.22 12.90 10.18
N ARG A 151 -14.19 13.73 10.34
CA ARG A 151 -13.51 14.42 9.25
C ARG A 151 -12.01 14.45 9.54
N VAL A 152 -11.21 14.24 8.50
CA VAL A 152 -9.75 14.34 8.60
C VAL A 152 -9.22 15.33 7.58
N GLU A 153 -8.12 15.97 7.92
CA GLU A 153 -7.28 16.74 7.02
C GLU A 153 -5.86 16.21 7.13
N ALA A 154 -5.09 16.27 6.04
CA ALA A 154 -3.65 16.01 6.12
C ALA A 154 -2.89 16.97 5.21
N GLN A 155 -1.69 17.35 5.64
CA GLN A 155 -0.72 18.11 4.86
C GLN A 155 0.39 17.15 4.41
N LEU A 156 0.51 16.95 3.11
CA LEU A 156 1.56 16.16 2.49
C LEU A 156 2.71 17.10 2.10
N ILE A 157 3.94 16.73 2.44
CA ILE A 157 5.12 17.54 2.08
C ILE A 157 6.31 16.66 1.70
N SER A 158 7.07 17.10 0.70
CA SER A 158 8.47 16.70 0.57
C SER A 158 9.31 17.74 1.30
N LEU A 159 9.80 17.41 2.49
CA LEU A 159 10.49 18.32 3.39
C LEU A 159 12.01 18.25 3.17
N GLY A 160 12.59 19.35 2.73
CA GLY A 160 14.03 19.51 2.53
C GLY A 160 14.84 19.49 3.83
N ALA A 161 16.15 19.26 3.72
CA ALA A 161 17.04 19.30 4.88
C ALA A 161 17.11 20.70 5.51
N SER A 162 17.07 21.76 4.69
CA SER A 162 17.08 23.15 5.14
C SER A 162 15.78 23.55 5.86
N GLU A 163 14.67 22.91 5.50
CA GLU A 163 13.32 23.19 5.99
C GLU A 163 13.01 22.51 7.34
N ARG A 164 13.80 21.52 7.76
CA ARG A 164 13.57 20.78 9.02
C ARG A 164 13.66 21.64 10.27
N ALA A 165 14.34 22.79 10.18
CA ALA A 165 14.43 23.73 11.29
C ALA A 165 13.08 24.41 11.61
N ASP A 166 12.22 24.54 10.59
CA ASP A 166 10.86 25.06 10.73
C ASP A 166 9.91 24.33 9.75
N PRO A 167 9.50 23.09 10.08
CA PRO A 167 8.63 22.31 9.21
C PRO A 167 7.29 22.99 8.94
N GLN A 168 6.80 23.82 9.87
CA GLN A 168 5.54 24.53 9.71
C GLN A 168 5.63 25.59 8.61
N ALA A 169 6.71 26.37 8.55
CA ALA A 169 6.92 27.32 7.47
C ALA A 169 6.97 26.63 6.09
N ALA A 170 7.51 25.41 6.03
CA ALA A 170 7.53 24.61 4.80
C ALA A 170 6.13 24.11 4.42
N ILE A 171 5.33 23.64 5.39
CA ILE A 171 3.91 23.30 5.18
C ILE A 171 3.17 24.49 4.59
N ASP A 172 3.32 25.67 5.21
CA ASP A 172 2.61 26.88 4.80
C ASP A 172 3.06 27.36 3.41
N SER A 173 4.27 27.03 3.00
CA SER A 173 4.87 27.39 1.71
C SER A 173 4.42 26.46 0.57
N HIS A 174 4.56 25.14 0.73
CA HIS A 174 4.35 24.17 -0.35
C HIS A 174 3.73 22.84 0.09
N GLY A 175 3.18 22.77 1.30
CA GLY A 175 2.35 21.66 1.74
C GLY A 175 1.11 21.50 0.86
N VAL A 176 0.71 20.26 0.62
CA VAL A 176 -0.46 19.92 -0.20
C VAL A 176 -1.49 19.18 0.64
N SER A 177 -2.73 19.68 0.65
CA SER A 177 -3.83 19.04 1.36
C SER A 177 -4.87 18.45 0.40
N PRO A 178 -4.91 17.14 0.20
CA PRO A 178 -5.92 16.51 -0.62
C PRO A 178 -7.24 16.34 0.14
N THR A 179 -8.33 16.19 -0.61
CA THR A 179 -9.65 15.94 -0.02
C THR A 179 -9.81 14.46 0.34
N PHE A 180 -9.96 14.18 1.64
CA PHE A 180 -10.18 12.83 2.16
C PHE A 180 -11.64 12.44 2.14
N THR A 181 -11.89 11.17 1.78
CA THR A 181 -13.21 10.54 1.86
C THR A 181 -13.15 9.35 2.81
N GLN A 182 -14.15 9.21 3.67
CA GLN A 182 -14.24 8.05 4.53
C GLN A 182 -14.58 6.81 3.69
N VAL A 183 -13.74 5.79 3.79
CA VAL A 183 -13.85 4.52 3.02
C VAL A 183 -14.26 3.35 3.89
N ALA A 184 -14.02 3.45 5.20
CA ALA A 184 -14.50 2.53 6.23
C ALA A 184 -14.53 3.25 7.59
N ASP A 185 -15.07 2.59 8.62
CA ASP A 185 -15.05 3.12 9.98
C ASP A 185 -13.59 3.36 10.43
N GLY A 186 -13.28 4.61 10.78
CA GLY A 186 -11.93 5.00 11.19
C GLY A 186 -10.88 5.01 10.07
N VAL A 187 -11.27 4.89 8.79
CA VAL A 187 -10.33 4.92 7.65
C VAL A 187 -10.80 5.91 6.59
N TRP A 188 -9.92 6.82 6.21
CA TRP A 188 -10.13 7.80 5.15
C TRP A 188 -9.03 7.68 4.12
N ALA A 189 -9.37 7.84 2.83
CA ALA A 189 -8.41 7.85 1.74
C ALA A 189 -8.63 9.10 0.88
N ALA A 190 -7.54 9.62 0.33
CA ALA A 190 -7.60 10.63 -0.72
C ALA A 190 -7.04 10.08 -2.02
N PRO A 191 -7.36 10.69 -3.18
CA PRO A 191 -6.69 10.37 -4.43
C PRO A 191 -5.17 10.54 -4.35
N SER A 192 -4.45 9.86 -5.23
CA SER A 192 -3.00 10.04 -5.36
C SER A 192 -2.67 11.52 -5.59
N THR A 193 -1.73 12.04 -4.81
CA THR A 193 -1.43 13.47 -4.71
C THR A 193 0.08 13.68 -4.76
N LEU A 194 0.51 14.59 -5.64
CA LEU A 194 1.90 15.00 -5.79
C LEU A 194 2.21 16.10 -4.76
N ALA A 195 3.17 15.83 -3.87
CA ALA A 195 3.80 16.84 -3.03
C ALA A 195 5.05 17.38 -3.77
N PRO A 196 5.10 18.69 -4.09
CA PRO A 196 6.28 19.32 -4.67
C PRO A 196 7.51 19.14 -3.79
N GLY A 197 8.68 19.00 -4.41
CA GLY A 197 9.95 18.99 -3.71
C GLY A 197 10.40 20.39 -3.29
N PRO A 198 11.31 20.48 -2.30
CA PRO A 198 11.92 21.73 -1.89
C PRO A 198 12.83 22.29 -3.00
N SER A 199 12.81 23.61 -3.20
CA SER A 199 13.51 24.25 -4.33
C SER A 199 15.04 24.28 -4.21
N ASP A 200 15.57 24.38 -2.99
CA ASP A 200 16.99 24.66 -2.72
C ASP A 200 17.71 23.50 -2.02
N ASP A 201 17.16 22.29 -2.07
CA ASP A 201 17.71 21.11 -1.41
C ASP A 201 18.11 19.99 -2.38
N SER A 202 18.98 19.10 -1.90
CA SER A 202 19.46 17.93 -2.65
C SER A 202 18.87 16.61 -2.15
N VAL A 203 18.22 16.64 -0.98
CA VAL A 203 17.57 15.51 -0.33
C VAL A 203 16.32 16.03 0.37
N ALA A 204 15.24 15.27 0.26
CA ALA A 204 14.00 15.52 0.97
C ALA A 204 13.52 14.25 1.68
N ILE A 205 12.77 14.43 2.76
CA ILE A 205 12.00 13.37 3.40
C ILE A 205 10.52 13.63 3.16
N TRP A 206 9.76 12.56 2.98
CA TRP A 206 8.33 12.72 2.78
C TRP A 206 7.59 12.47 4.08
N LEU A 207 6.78 13.45 4.47
CA LEU A 207 5.94 13.41 5.65
C LEU A 207 4.48 13.72 5.28
N ALA A 208 3.59 13.24 6.14
CA ALA A 208 2.20 13.63 6.17
C ALA A 208 1.85 14.00 7.60
N TRP A 209 1.22 15.15 7.78
CA TRP A 209 0.70 15.58 9.09
C TRP A 209 -0.80 15.56 9.06
N CYS A 210 -1.41 14.75 9.91
CA CYS A 210 -2.85 14.54 9.90
C CYS A 210 -3.55 15.14 11.12
N GLN A 211 -4.78 15.60 10.90
CA GLN A 211 -5.66 16.22 11.90
C GLN A 211 -7.04 15.58 11.81
N GLY A 212 -7.64 15.30 12.97
CA GLY A 212 -8.96 14.71 13.10
C GLY A 212 -9.93 15.66 13.79
N TYR A 213 -11.13 15.80 13.23
CA TYR A 213 -12.17 16.73 13.69
C TYR A 213 -13.47 16.01 14.00
N ASP A 214 -14.19 16.54 15.00
CA ASP A 214 -15.57 16.12 15.30
C ASP A 214 -16.60 16.73 14.33
N ALA A 215 -17.88 16.39 14.55
CA ALA A 215 -18.99 16.86 13.72
C ALA A 215 -19.28 18.36 13.86
N ASP A 216 -18.83 18.99 14.94
CA ASP A 216 -18.95 20.43 15.18
C ASP A 216 -17.77 21.20 14.58
N GLY A 217 -16.76 20.50 14.05
CA GLY A 217 -15.55 21.06 13.46
C GLY A 217 -14.44 21.34 14.46
N ASN A 218 -14.54 20.86 15.71
CA ASN A 218 -13.47 20.99 16.69
C ASN A 218 -12.35 19.98 16.41
N LEU A 219 -11.10 20.40 16.58
CA LEU A 219 -9.94 19.52 16.51
C LEU A 219 -9.95 18.56 17.72
N ILE A 220 -9.83 17.26 17.47
CA ILE A 220 -9.85 16.19 18.49
C ILE A 220 -8.47 15.59 18.70
N CYS A 221 -7.74 15.36 17.61
CA CYS A 221 -6.40 14.78 17.63
C CYS A 221 -5.61 15.26 16.40
N GLN A 222 -4.30 15.20 16.48
CA GLN A 222 -3.41 15.50 15.37
C GLN A 222 -2.14 14.69 15.52
N ASP A 223 -1.50 14.25 14.44
CA ASP A 223 -0.10 13.81 14.57
C ASP A 223 0.80 15.05 14.65
N SER A 224 1.71 15.04 15.62
CA SER A 224 2.64 16.15 15.79
C SER A 224 3.78 16.03 14.78
N PRO A 225 4.24 17.13 14.17
CA PRO A 225 5.47 17.15 13.38
C PRO A 225 6.67 16.91 14.30
N THR A 226 6.96 15.65 14.62
CA THR A 226 8.18 15.32 15.35
C THR A 226 9.35 15.41 14.39
N SER A 227 10.26 16.34 14.73
CA SER A 227 11.56 16.67 14.12
C SER A 227 12.42 15.49 13.71
#